data_AF-A0A0S4LH62-F1
#
_entry.id   AF-A0A0S4LH62-F1
#
_cell.length_a   1.000
_cell.length_b   1.000
_cell.length_c   1.000
_cell.angle_alpha   90.00
_cell.angle_beta   90.00
_cell.angle_gamma   90.00
#
_symmetry.space_group_name_H-M   'P 1'
#
loop_
_entity.id
_entity.type
_entity.pdbx_description
1 polymer ?
#
loop_
_entity_poly.entity_id
_entity_poly.type
_entity_poly.pdbx_seq_one_letter_code
_entity_poly.pdbx_strand_id
1 'polypeptide(L)' 'MHFVRIGNRAFNLDLISHCEVQVWHDAMSVKIYMTGAANNTPVVLNEEEAKQLWKYIEYVAEKPV' A
#
# COMPACT_ATOMS: atom_id res chain seq x y z
N MET A 1 2.82 -14.77 5.50
CA MET A 1 1.56 -14.06 5.75
C MET A 1 1.88 -12.74 6.41
N HIS A 2 2.21 -11.75 5.59
CA HIS A 2 2.62 -10.42 6.01
C HIS A 2 1.43 -9.48 5.97
N PHE A 3 0.82 -9.23 7.13
CA PHE A 3 -0.29 -8.29 7.24
C PHE A 3 0.18 -6.96 7.83
N VAL A 4 -0.22 -5.86 7.20
CA VAL A 4 0.00 -4.50 7.73
C VAL A 4 -1.35 -3.78 7.89
N ARG A 5 -1.48 -3.01 8.96
CA ARG A 5 -2.64 -2.14 9.17
C ARG A 5 -2.29 -0.72 8.76
N ILE A 6 -3.05 -0.18 7.81
CA ILE A 6 -2.92 1.20 7.33
C ILE A 6 -4.28 1.86 7.54
N GLY A 7 -4.32 2.92 8.36
CA GLY A 7 -5.58 3.48 8.86
C GLY A 7 -6.49 2.41 9.49
N ASN A 8 -7.74 2.31 8.98
CA ASN A 8 -8.70 1.29 9.43
C ASN A 8 -8.72 0.01 8.55
N ARG A 9 -7.75 -0.16 7.66
CA ARG A 9 -7.70 -1.27 6.70
C ARG A 9 -6.53 -2.20 7.05
N ALA A 10 -6.74 -3.51 6.88
CA ALA A 10 -5.69 -4.51 6.98
C ALA A 10 -5.34 -5.00 5.57
N PHE A 11 -4.06 -4.96 5.22
CA PHE A 11 -3.53 -5.37 3.91
C PHE A 11 -2.69 -6.62 4.07
N ASN A 12 -2.96 -7.63 3.23
CA ASN A 12 -2.03 -8.74 3.04
C ASN A 12 -1.01 -8.36 1.96
N LEU A 13 0.23 -8.14 2.36
CA LEU A 13 1.30 -7.75 1.45
C LEU A 13 1.65 -8.88 0.46
N ASP A 14 1.42 -10.14 0.84
CA ASP A 14 1.66 -11.30 -0.02
C ASP A 14 0.68 -11.33 -1.22
N LEU A 15 -0.40 -10.54 -1.18
CA LEU A 15 -1.38 -10.43 -2.27
C LEU A 15 -1.17 -9.18 -3.14
N ILE A 16 -0.25 -8.28 -2.78
CA ILE A 16 0.00 -7.09 -3.59
C ILE A 16 0.74 -7.50 -4.85
N SER A 17 0.16 -7.19 -6.01
CA SER A 17 0.75 -7.47 -7.31
C SER A 17 1.49 -6.27 -7.89
N HIS A 18 0.93 -5.07 -7.70
CA HIS A 18 1.46 -3.83 -8.27
C HIS A 18 1.03 -2.61 -7.47
N CYS A 19 1.88 -1.58 -7.42
CA CYS A 19 1.58 -0.30 -6.77
C CYS A 19 1.83 0.85 -7.74
N GLU A 20 0.90 1.79 -7.85
CA GLU A 20 1.04 3.01 -8.65
C GLU A 20 0.92 4.25 -7.77
N VAL A 21 1.88 5.16 -7.90
CA VAL A 21 1.80 6.47 -7.24
C VAL A 21 1.16 7.46 -8.22
N GLN A 22 0.09 8.10 -7.80
CA GLN A 22 -0.51 9.23 -8.51
C GLN A 22 -0.24 10.52 -7.75
N VAL A 23 0.59 11.36 -8.35
CA VAL A 23 0.94 12.69 -7.83
C VAL A 23 0.17 13.74 -8.63
N TRP A 24 -0.62 14.53 -7.93
CA TRP A 24 -1.25 15.77 -8.39
C TRP A 24 -0.53 16.95 -7.72
N HIS A 25 -0.71 18.17 -8.23
CA HIS A 25 0.05 19.36 -7.81
C HIS A 25 0.16 19.53 -6.28
N ASP A 26 -0.92 19.26 -5.55
CA ASP A 26 -1.03 19.43 -4.10
C ASP A 26 -1.38 18.13 -3.35
N ALA A 27 -1.51 16.99 -4.04
CA ALA A 27 -1.99 15.75 -3.44
C ALA A 27 -1.31 14.51 -4.01
N MET A 28 -0.92 13.58 -3.13
CA MET A 28 -0.41 12.26 -3.52
C MET A 28 -1.40 11.16 -3.11
N SER A 29 -1.61 10.19 -3.99
CA SER A 29 -2.35 8.96 -3.70
C SER A 29 -1.60 7.74 -4.21
N VAL A 30 -1.82 6.58 -3.59
CA VAL A 30 -1.21 5.32 -4.01
C VAL A 30 -2.31 4.32 -4.31
N LYS A 31 -2.29 3.75 -5.51
CA LYS A 31 -3.16 2.65 -5.93
C LYS A 31 -2.43 1.33 -5.71
N ILE A 32 -3.05 0.43 -4.97
CA ILE A 32 -2.54 -0.89 -4.67
C ILE A 32 -3.41 -1.90 -5.39
N TYR A 33 -2.81 -2.62 -6.34
CA TYR A 33 -3.44 -3.72 -7.03
C TYR A 33 -3.13 -5.02 -6.27
N MET A 34 -4.16 -5.81 -6.02
CA MET A 34 -4.06 -7.05 -5.27
C MET A 34 -4.55 -8.23 -6.11
N THR A 35 -3.81 -9.33 -6.09
CA THR A 35 -4.21 -10.59 -6.71
C THR A 35 -5.48 -11.10 -6.02
N GLY A 36 -6.49 -11.45 -6.83
CA GLY A 36 -7.80 -11.90 -6.33
C GLY A 36 -8.78 -10.76 -5.99
N ALA A 37 -8.40 -9.50 -6.21
CA ALA A 37 -9.35 -8.38 -6.13
C ALA A 37 -10.43 -8.50 -7.22
N ALA A 38 -11.70 -8.33 -6.83
CA ALA A 38 -12.81 -8.35 -7.77
C ALA A 38 -12.65 -7.24 -8.83
N ASN A 39 -12.77 -7.62 -10.09
CA ASN A 39 -12.73 -6.72 -11.25
C ASN A 39 -11.46 -5.84 -11.35
N ASN A 40 -10.31 -6.29 -10.85
CA ASN A 40 -9.06 -5.52 -10.82
C ASN A 40 -9.19 -4.14 -10.13
N THR A 41 -10.15 -3.99 -9.21
CA THR A 41 -10.36 -2.72 -8.51
C THR A 41 -9.18 -2.45 -7.57
N PRO A 42 -8.38 -1.39 -7.79
CA PRO A 42 -7.28 -1.08 -6.88
C PRO A 42 -7.79 -0.49 -5.58
N VAL A 43 -7.06 -0.74 -4.50
CA VAL A 43 -7.26 0.00 -3.25
C VAL A 43 -6.53 1.33 -3.37
N VAL A 44 -7.27 2.43 -3.23
CA VAL A 44 -6.69 3.78 -3.27
C VAL A 44 -6.40 4.25 -1.85
N LEU A 45 -5.12 4.51 -1.57
CA LEU A 45 -4.64 5.15 -0.37
C LEU A 45 -4.52 6.66 -0.60
N ASN A 46 -5.01 7.44 0.36
CA ASN A 46 -4.71 8.87 0.41
C ASN A 46 -3.27 9.11 0.85
N GLU A 47 -2.85 10.38 0.90
CA GLU A 47 -1.47 10.75 1.23
C GLU A 47 -1.02 10.26 2.62
N GLU A 48 -1.89 10.35 3.63
CA GLU A 48 -1.57 9.93 5.00
C GLU A 48 -1.40 8.41 5.09
N GLU A 49 -2.34 7.66 4.51
CA GLU A 49 -2.29 6.20 4.41
C GLU A 49 -1.06 5.73 3.62
N ALA A 50 -0.74 6.42 2.52
CA ALA A 50 0.44 6.12 1.71
C ALA A 50 1.74 6.33 2.50
N LYS A 51 1.84 7.40 3.30
CA LYS A 51 2.99 7.64 4.18
C LYS A 51 3.14 6.56 5.26
N GLN A 52 2.03 6.07 5.81
CA GLN A 52 2.06 4.96 6.78
C GLN A 52 2.58 3.67 6.12
N LEU A 53 2.13 3.37 4.90
CA LEU A 53 2.60 2.20 4.16
C LEU A 53 4.10 2.30 3.84
N TRP A 54 4.55 3.48 3.41
CA TRP A 54 5.96 3.74 3.12
C TRP A 54 6.87 3.45 4.32
N LYS A 55 6.53 4.00 5.49
CA LYS A 55 7.28 3.76 6.74
C LYS A 55 7.37 2.28 7.11
N TYR A 56 6.30 1.52 6.85
CA TYR A 56 6.31 0.08 7.11
C TYR A 56 7.26 -0.65 6.17
N ILE A 57 7.26 -0.31 4.87
CA ILE A 57 8.17 -0.92 3.90
C ILE A 57 9.63 -0.62 4.27
N GLU A 58 9.96 0.62 4.64
CA GLU A 58 11.29 1.00 5.12
C GLU A 58 11.70 0.16 6.34
N TYR A 59 10.81 0.06 7.33
CA TYR A 59 11.05 -0.75 8.53
C TYR A 59 11.30 -2.23 8.22
N VAL A 60 10.60 -2.80 7.24
CA VAL A 60 10.83 -4.19 6.81
C VAL A 60 12.16 -4.32 6.07
N ALA A 61 12.52 -3.35 5.22
CA ALA A 61 13.78 -3.35 4.47
C ALA A 61 15.02 -3.21 5.39
N GLU A 62 14.88 -2.54 6.53
CA GLU A 62 15.96 -2.38 7.52
C GLU A 62 16.18 -3.59 8.43
N LYS A 63 15.25 -4.56 8.46
CA LYS A 63 15.44 -5.78 9.24
C LYS A 63 16.49 -6.68 8.57
N PRO A 64 17.55 -7.10 9.28
CA PRO A 64 18.47 -8.09 8.73
C PRO A 64 17.70 -9.40 8.51
N VAL A 65 17.81 -9.94 7.29
CA VAL A 65 17.22 -11.21 6.86
C VAL A 65 18.01 -12.37 7.45
#